data_AF-A0A2P6M6A5-F1
#
_entry.id   AF-A0A2P6M6A5-F1
#
_cell.length_a   1.000
_cell.length_b   1.000
_cell.length_c   1.000
_cell.angle_alpha   90.00
_cell.angle_beta   90.00
_cell.angle_gamma   90.00
#
_symmetry.space_group_name_H-M   'P 1'
#
loop_
_entity.id
_entity.type
_entity.pdbx_description
1 polymer ?
#
loop_
_entity_poly.entity_id
_entity_poly.type
_entity_poly.pdbx_seq_one_letter_code
_entity_poly.pdbx_strand_id
1 'polypeptide(L)'
;MTIHPSEAWTWDNLGLPPSQGACPRQPITSARQYLEGWIQRHRPGARVLDYRDRPDYVRSPPPPDGAGTTWRKEAGEFLLAYNQQGTEMREVVAVVVQFSNMAMPGVMPGEVRQFMSGTAFGATTLAAPAGQLEIDLLARIAATLQVDPQWQARMNRHHEEMSRTATRGAIERGRIMADTNREIADMQMRGWEERNAASDRMHDRSIDAITETTRYQDPAAGGQVRLDGYSDNAWRAADGSYIQSDDPNFDPNRDLGTDAERLERIE
;
A
#
# COMPACT_ATOMS: atom_id res chain seq x y z
N MET A 1 -14.53 24.17 37.42
CA MET A 1 -13.76 23.59 36.31
C MET A 1 -14.19 22.15 36.14
N THR A 2 -14.41 21.72 34.90
CA THR A 2 -14.81 20.35 34.57
C THR A 2 -13.85 19.82 33.51
N ILE A 3 -13.36 18.59 33.68
CA ILE A 3 -12.57 17.87 32.68
C ILE A 3 -13.47 16.78 32.10
N HIS A 4 -13.66 16.81 30.78
CA HIS A 4 -14.46 15.85 30.04
C HIS A 4 -13.64 14.59 29.69
N PRO A 5 -14.29 13.46 29.38
CA PRO A 5 -13.59 12.26 28.91
C PRO A 5 -12.74 12.52 27.66
N SER A 6 -11.66 11.75 27.51
CA SER A 6 -10.87 11.77 26.27
C SER A 6 -11.65 11.16 25.12
N GLU A 7 -11.54 11.74 23.94
CA GLU A 7 -12.17 11.25 22.71
C GLU A 7 -11.09 10.93 21.68
N ALA A 8 -11.28 9.85 20.92
CA ALA A 8 -10.39 9.47 19.83
C ALA A 8 -11.19 9.25 18.55
N TRP A 9 -10.56 9.55 17.41
CA TRP A 9 -11.16 9.36 16.10
C TRP A 9 -10.11 8.95 15.08
N THR A 10 -10.58 8.43 13.96
CA THR A 10 -9.75 8.06 12.82
C THR A 10 -10.30 8.68 11.54
N TRP A 11 -9.46 8.76 10.52
CA TRP A 11 -9.83 9.14 9.16
C TRP A 11 -8.83 8.52 8.19
N ASP A 12 -9.28 8.19 6.99
CA ASP A 12 -8.44 7.65 5.94
C ASP A 12 -8.87 8.21 4.58
N ASN A 13 -7.94 8.33 3.64
CA ASN A 13 -8.20 8.91 2.32
C ASN A 13 -8.89 7.96 1.34
N LEU A 14 -9.06 6.67 1.67
CA LEU A 14 -9.59 5.64 0.78
C LEU A 14 -10.94 5.08 1.23
N GLY A 15 -11.51 5.59 2.32
CA GLY A 15 -12.78 5.12 2.89
C GLY A 15 -12.75 3.67 3.37
N LEU A 16 -11.57 3.12 3.70
CA LEU A 16 -11.37 1.72 4.06
C LEU A 16 -12.30 1.28 5.19
N PRO A 17 -12.79 0.02 5.22
CA PRO A 17 -13.63 -0.46 6.31
C PRO A 17 -12.93 -0.26 7.67
N PRO A 18 -13.68 0.02 8.75
CA PRO A 18 -13.07 0.37 10.03
C PRO A 18 -12.21 -0.80 10.51
N SER A 19 -10.98 -0.51 10.95
CA SER A 19 -10.18 -1.48 11.70
C SER A 19 -10.94 -1.89 12.96
N GLN A 20 -10.86 -3.16 13.37
CA GLN A 20 -11.52 -3.62 14.59
C GLN A 20 -11.05 -2.78 15.79
N GLY A 21 -11.99 -2.09 16.46
CA GLY A 21 -11.71 -1.08 17.49
C GLY A 21 -12.45 0.23 17.19
N ALA A 22 -13.51 0.51 17.95
CA ALA A 22 -14.56 1.47 17.64
C ALA A 22 -14.18 2.96 17.82
N CYS A 23 -13.13 3.45 17.17
CA CYS A 23 -12.94 4.90 17.03
C CYS A 23 -13.86 5.40 15.89
N PRO A 24 -14.72 6.41 16.14
CA PRO A 24 -15.54 7.00 15.07
C PRO A 24 -14.66 7.55 13.95
N ARG A 25 -15.14 7.43 12.71
CA ARG A 25 -14.49 8.06 11.56
C ARG A 25 -14.95 9.49 11.39
N GLN A 26 -14.05 10.45 11.63
CA GLN A 26 -14.36 11.88 11.55
C GLN A 26 -13.19 12.62 10.90
N PRO A 27 -13.44 13.50 9.90
CA PRO A 27 -12.40 14.27 9.23
C PRO A 27 -11.97 15.49 10.07
N ILE A 28 -11.77 15.31 11.38
CA ILE A 28 -11.30 16.38 12.27
C ILE A 28 -9.79 16.47 12.18
N THR A 29 -9.30 17.59 11.69
CA THR A 29 -7.89 17.82 11.35
C THR A 29 -7.26 18.94 12.18
N SER A 30 -7.98 19.54 13.13
CA SER A 30 -7.40 20.54 14.03
C SER A 30 -8.09 20.57 15.40
N ALA A 31 -7.41 21.13 16.40
CA ALA A 31 -7.99 21.36 17.73
C ALA A 31 -9.22 22.27 17.65
N ARG A 32 -9.21 23.26 16.73
CA ARG A 32 -10.35 24.12 16.46
C ARG A 32 -11.57 23.34 15.97
N GLN A 33 -11.40 22.52 14.93
CA GLN A 33 -12.49 21.71 14.37
C GLN A 33 -13.07 20.74 15.41
N TYR A 34 -12.19 20.14 16.23
CA TYR A 34 -12.63 19.31 17.35
C TYR A 34 -13.54 20.09 18.30
N LEU A 35 -13.08 21.26 18.77
CA LEU A 35 -13.84 22.10 19.70
C LEU A 35 -15.15 22.60 19.09
N GLU A 36 -15.18 22.99 17.82
CA GLU A 36 -16.41 23.40 17.13
C GLU A 36 -17.45 22.26 17.15
N GLY A 37 -17.04 21.04 16.82
CA GLY A 37 -17.91 19.87 16.92
C GLY A 37 -18.31 19.53 18.36
N TRP A 38 -17.39 19.70 19.32
CA TRP A 38 -17.67 19.49 20.74
C TRP A 38 -18.71 20.48 21.26
N ILE A 39 -18.59 21.77 20.93
CA ILE A 39 -19.50 22.85 21.31
C ILE A 39 -20.89 22.60 20.74
N GLN A 40 -20.99 22.22 19.47
CA GLN A 40 -22.28 21.90 18.84
C GLN A 40 -23.01 20.77 19.59
N ARG A 41 -22.28 19.75 20.06
CA ARG A 41 -22.86 18.63 20.81
C ARG A 41 -23.23 18.98 22.25
N HIS A 42 -22.39 19.75 22.94
CA HIS A 42 -22.51 19.95 24.40
C HIS A 42 -23.13 21.29 24.81
N ARG A 43 -23.12 22.29 23.93
CA ARG A 43 -23.62 23.65 24.16
C ARG A 43 -24.44 24.14 22.96
N PRO A 44 -25.53 23.43 22.59
CA PRO A 44 -26.35 23.83 21.46
C PRO A 44 -26.90 25.25 21.67
N GLY A 45 -26.73 26.11 20.66
CA GLY A 45 -27.18 27.51 20.71
C GLY A 45 -26.26 28.47 21.47
N ALA A 46 -25.11 28.02 21.97
CA ALA A 46 -24.10 28.92 22.51
C ALA A 46 -23.52 29.81 21.42
N ARG A 47 -23.31 31.09 21.75
CA ARG A 47 -22.65 32.06 20.88
C ARG A 47 -21.15 32.03 21.15
N VAL A 48 -20.37 31.79 20.10
CA VAL A 48 -18.91 31.92 20.13
C VAL A 48 -18.53 33.39 20.21
N LEU A 49 -17.71 33.75 21.19
CA LEU A 49 -17.20 35.12 21.38
C LEU A 49 -15.78 35.28 20.84
N ASP A 50 -14.92 34.29 21.09
CA ASP A 50 -13.50 34.33 20.70
C ASP A 50 -12.92 32.92 20.55
N TYR A 51 -11.84 32.80 19.77
CA TYR A 51 -11.04 31.60 19.63
C TYR A 51 -9.55 31.95 19.67
N ARG A 52 -8.76 31.13 20.37
CA ARG A 52 -7.30 31.28 20.43
C ARG A 52 -6.61 29.94 20.28
N ASP A 53 -5.54 29.92 19.49
CA ASP A 53 -4.55 28.86 19.58
C ASP A 53 -3.81 28.99 20.92
N ARG A 54 -3.62 27.87 21.62
CA ARG A 54 -3.01 27.80 22.95
C ARG A 54 -1.81 26.86 22.96
N PRO A 55 -0.77 27.10 22.15
CA PRO A 55 0.42 26.23 22.13
C PRO A 55 1.09 26.12 23.50
N ASP A 56 0.88 27.10 24.38
CA ASP A 56 1.33 27.11 25.78
C ASP A 56 0.69 26.00 26.64
N TYR A 57 -0.43 25.42 26.22
CA TYR A 57 -1.04 24.24 26.87
C TYR A 57 -0.35 22.93 26.50
N VAL A 58 0.47 22.90 25.45
CA VAL A 58 1.24 21.72 25.06
C VAL A 58 2.48 21.62 25.96
N ARG A 59 2.38 20.86 27.05
CA ARG A 59 3.45 20.71 28.06
C ARG A 59 4.49 19.63 27.75
N SER A 60 4.19 18.73 26.83
CA SER A 60 5.10 17.66 26.42
C SER A 60 5.19 17.58 24.90
N PRO A 61 6.37 17.30 24.35
CA PRO A 61 6.52 17.12 22.92
C PRO A 61 5.64 15.97 22.42
N PRO A 62 5.22 15.99 21.15
CA PRO A 62 4.66 14.80 20.52
C PRO A 62 5.72 13.67 20.47
N PRO A 63 5.30 12.41 20.24
CA PRO A 63 6.22 11.35 19.88
C PRO A 63 7.09 11.75 18.67
N PRO A 64 8.31 11.18 18.54
CA PRO A 64 9.14 11.44 17.37
C PRO A 64 8.52 10.83 16.10
N ASP A 65 8.72 11.50 14.97
CA ASP A 65 8.33 11.01 13.66
C ASP A 65 9.13 9.75 13.27
N GLY A 66 8.54 8.90 12.44
CA GLY A 66 9.22 7.69 11.97
C GLY A 66 8.32 6.74 11.18
N ALA A 67 8.93 5.91 10.32
CA ALA A 67 8.26 4.87 9.54
C ALA A 67 7.03 5.36 8.73
N GLY A 68 7.08 6.59 8.20
CA GLY A 68 5.97 7.19 7.46
C GLY A 68 4.89 7.85 8.33
N THR A 69 5.07 7.86 9.65
CA THR A 69 4.18 8.51 10.62
C THR A 69 4.76 9.82 11.12
N THR A 70 3.97 10.89 11.06
CA THR A 70 4.26 12.19 11.66
C THR A 70 3.31 12.49 12.81
N TRP A 71 3.82 13.03 13.89
CA TRP A 71 3.03 13.38 15.08
C TRP A 71 3.02 14.88 15.32
N ARG A 72 1.88 15.38 15.82
CA ARG A 72 1.79 16.76 16.30
C ARG A 72 0.80 16.88 17.43
N LYS A 73 0.99 17.88 18.29
CA LYS A 73 0.01 18.28 19.30
C LYS A 73 -0.43 19.70 19.00
N GLU A 74 -1.73 19.91 19.04
CA GLU A 74 -2.34 21.23 18.96
C GLU A 74 -3.13 21.48 20.23
N ALA A 75 -3.29 22.74 20.58
CA ALA A 75 -4.17 23.12 21.66
C ALA A 75 -4.88 24.41 21.30
N GLY A 76 -6.14 24.51 21.70
CA GLY A 76 -7.00 25.63 21.37
C GLY A 76 -8.01 25.88 22.47
N GLU A 77 -8.58 27.06 22.44
CA GLU A 77 -9.51 27.54 23.45
C GLU A 77 -10.59 28.42 22.81
N PHE A 78 -11.85 28.15 23.14
CA PHE A 78 -12.99 28.99 22.78
C PHE A 78 -13.52 29.71 24.03
N LEU A 79 -13.93 30.96 23.84
CA LEU A 79 -14.77 31.69 24.78
C LEU A 79 -16.20 31.72 24.24
N LEU A 80 -17.15 31.29 25.07
CA LEU A 80 -18.55 31.12 24.73
C LEU A 80 -19.45 31.99 25.60
N ALA A 81 -20.64 32.26 25.08
CA ALA A 81 -21.76 32.85 25.80
C ALA A 81 -23.01 32.01 25.60
N TYR A 82 -23.75 31.75 26.67
CA TYR A 82 -25.06 31.10 26.57
C TYR A 82 -25.96 31.52 27.73
N ASN A 83 -27.27 31.37 27.55
CA ASN A 83 -28.21 31.58 28.63
C ASN A 83 -28.41 30.26 29.39
N GLN A 84 -28.27 30.30 30.71
CA GLN A 84 -28.59 29.19 31.59
C GLN A 84 -29.61 29.66 32.62
N GLN A 85 -30.85 29.19 32.49
CA GLN A 85 -31.95 29.50 33.41
C GLN A 85 -32.14 31.00 33.69
N GLY A 86 -32.03 31.84 32.65
CA GLY A 86 -32.20 33.29 32.74
C GLY A 86 -30.91 34.08 33.05
N THR A 87 -29.79 33.40 33.34
CA THR A 87 -28.49 34.05 33.57
C THR A 87 -27.61 33.93 32.33
N GLU A 88 -27.02 35.04 31.86
CA GLU A 88 -25.97 34.98 30.83
C GLU A 88 -24.69 34.40 31.45
N MET A 89 -24.27 33.26 30.94
CA MET A 89 -23.04 32.58 31.31
C MET A 89 -21.94 32.88 30.30
N ARG A 90 -20.72 32.99 30.80
CA ARG A 90 -19.48 32.92 30.01
C ARG A 90 -18.80 31.59 30.31
N GLU A 91 -18.29 30.93 29.30
CA GLU A 91 -17.55 29.67 29.46
C GLU A 91 -16.32 29.66 28.58
N VAL A 92 -15.18 29.28 29.15
CA VAL A 92 -13.98 28.93 28.39
C VAL A 92 -13.95 27.42 28.22
N VAL A 93 -13.69 26.96 27.01
CA VAL A 93 -13.53 25.54 26.65
C VAL A 93 -12.17 25.37 25.99
N ALA A 94 -11.26 24.63 26.62
CA ALA A 94 -9.91 24.36 26.14
C ALA A 94 -9.67 22.88 25.88
N VAL A 95 -8.78 22.54 24.96
CA VAL A 95 -8.36 21.16 24.72
C VAL A 95 -6.91 21.09 24.24
N VAL A 96 -6.25 19.96 24.51
CA VAL A 96 -5.04 19.53 23.79
C VAL A 96 -5.40 18.30 22.96
N VAL A 97 -5.03 18.31 21.69
CA VAL A 97 -5.25 17.20 20.76
C VAL A 97 -3.92 16.71 20.21
N GLN A 98 -3.68 15.40 20.27
CA GLN A 98 -2.58 14.75 19.55
C GLN A 98 -3.10 14.18 18.24
N PHE A 99 -2.42 14.53 17.14
CA PHE A 99 -2.66 13.97 15.82
C PHE A 99 -1.50 13.07 15.41
N SER A 100 -1.84 11.96 14.75
CA SER A 100 -0.93 11.09 14.03
C SER A 100 -1.37 11.06 12.58
N ASN A 101 -0.44 11.33 11.66
CA ASN A 101 -0.66 11.14 10.23
C ASN A 101 0.34 10.10 9.72
N MET A 102 -0.15 8.99 9.20
CA MET A 102 0.65 7.93 8.61
C MET A 102 0.42 7.90 7.11
N ALA A 103 1.51 7.97 6.34
CA ALA A 103 1.51 7.79 4.90
C ALA A 103 2.28 6.51 4.53
N MET A 104 1.66 5.65 3.73
CA MET A 104 2.28 4.43 3.23
C MET A 104 1.99 4.23 1.74
N PRO A 105 2.93 3.64 0.98
CA PRO A 105 2.64 3.21 -0.39
C PRO A 105 1.46 2.25 -0.43
N GLY A 106 0.58 2.43 -1.42
CA GLY A 106 -0.50 1.51 -1.72
C GLY A 106 0.00 0.27 -2.48
N VAL A 107 -0.96 -0.53 -2.98
CA VAL A 107 -0.66 -1.74 -3.75
C VAL A 107 -0.45 -1.37 -5.22
N MET A 108 -1.17 -0.35 -5.70
CA MET A 108 -1.03 0.13 -7.07
C MET A 108 0.14 1.13 -7.18
N PRO A 109 0.88 1.13 -8.30
CA PRO A 109 1.91 2.13 -8.55
C PRO A 109 1.34 3.55 -8.44
N GLY A 110 1.97 4.39 -7.60
CA GLY A 110 1.55 5.78 -7.37
C GLY A 110 0.41 5.96 -6.36
N GLU A 111 -0.20 4.88 -5.86
CA GLU A 111 -1.20 4.96 -4.78
C GLU A 111 -0.50 5.32 -3.45
N VAL A 112 -1.02 6.33 -2.74
CA VAL A 112 -0.57 6.68 -1.39
C VAL A 112 -1.75 6.55 -0.44
N ARG A 113 -1.61 5.69 0.57
CA ARG A 113 -2.60 5.54 1.63
C ARG A 113 -2.24 6.45 2.79
N GLN A 114 -3.20 7.26 3.20
CA GLN A 114 -3.06 8.17 4.33
C GLN A 114 -4.06 7.79 5.40
N PHE A 115 -3.56 7.62 6.61
CA PHE A 115 -4.35 7.39 7.81
C PHE A 115 -4.06 8.50 8.80
N MET A 116 -5.12 9.15 9.29
CA MET A 116 -5.04 10.09 10.38
C MET A 116 -5.75 9.51 11.60
N SER A 117 -5.20 9.73 12.78
CA SER A 117 -5.92 9.56 14.04
C SER A 117 -5.74 10.80 14.92
N GLY A 118 -6.78 11.14 15.66
CA GLY A 118 -6.75 12.19 16.66
C GLY A 118 -7.11 11.64 18.04
N THR A 119 -6.51 12.21 19.08
CA THR A 119 -6.88 11.96 20.48
C THR A 119 -6.95 13.30 21.20
N ALA A 120 -8.16 13.68 21.60
CA ALA A 120 -8.41 14.84 22.46
C ALA A 120 -8.24 14.43 23.92
N PHE A 121 -7.27 15.06 24.61
CA PHE A 121 -7.05 14.86 26.03
C PHE A 121 -8.05 15.70 26.83
N GLY A 122 -9.30 15.22 26.89
CA GLY A 122 -10.39 15.73 27.73
C GLY A 122 -10.62 17.24 27.64
N ALA A 123 -11.64 17.67 26.90
CA ALA A 123 -12.02 19.09 26.89
C ALA A 123 -12.17 19.59 28.34
N THR A 124 -11.58 20.74 28.66
CA THR A 124 -11.63 21.32 29.99
C THR A 124 -12.41 22.60 29.93
N THR A 125 -13.41 22.75 30.81
CA THR A 125 -14.27 23.92 30.84
C THR A 125 -14.27 24.65 32.17
N LEU A 126 -14.47 25.96 32.08
CA LEU A 126 -14.69 26.85 33.22
C LEU A 126 -15.78 27.84 32.84
N ALA A 127 -16.91 27.77 33.56
CA ALA A 127 -18.05 28.64 33.34
C ALA A 127 -18.36 29.49 34.59
N ALA A 128 -18.80 30.71 34.38
CA ALA A 128 -19.28 31.62 35.41
C ALA A 128 -20.31 32.62 34.82
N PRO A 129 -21.13 33.28 35.65
CA PRO A 129 -21.98 34.37 35.19
C PRO A 129 -21.18 35.46 34.46
N ALA A 130 -21.82 36.16 33.53
CA ALA A 130 -21.19 37.25 32.80
C ALA A 130 -20.57 38.28 33.75
N GLY A 131 -19.30 38.63 33.51
CA GLY A 131 -18.52 39.54 34.35
C GLY A 131 -17.77 38.87 35.52
N GLN A 132 -18.04 37.60 35.83
CA GLN A 132 -17.37 36.86 36.92
C GLN A 132 -16.32 35.85 36.42
N LEU A 133 -16.26 35.59 35.11
CA LEU A 133 -15.30 34.64 34.55
C LEU A 133 -13.90 35.25 34.46
N GLU A 134 -12.95 34.71 35.21
CA GLU A 134 -11.52 34.98 35.00
C GLU A 134 -10.99 34.07 33.88
N ILE A 135 -10.90 34.62 32.67
CA ILE A 135 -10.52 33.89 31.45
C ILE A 135 -9.13 33.25 31.59
N ASP A 136 -8.21 33.91 32.30
CA ASP A 136 -6.84 33.42 32.49
C ASP A 136 -6.71 32.34 33.57
N LEU A 137 -7.76 32.04 34.33
CA LEU A 137 -7.69 31.07 35.42
C LEU A 137 -7.34 29.66 34.91
N LEU A 138 -7.92 29.24 33.79
CA LEU A 138 -7.60 27.96 33.17
C LEU A 138 -6.13 27.88 32.75
N ALA A 139 -5.59 28.99 32.22
CA ALA A 139 -4.20 29.05 31.81
C ALA A 139 -3.24 28.91 33.00
N ARG A 140 -3.58 29.55 34.13
CA ARG A 140 -2.81 29.44 35.37
C ARG A 140 -2.86 28.03 35.94
N ILE A 141 -4.03 27.38 35.94
CA ILE A 141 -4.16 25.97 36.37
C ILE A 141 -3.36 25.06 35.44
N ALA A 142 -3.43 25.26 34.12
CA ALA A 142 -2.64 24.48 33.17
C ALA A 142 -1.12 24.70 33.32
N ALA A 143 -0.69 25.84 33.88
CA ALA A 143 0.71 26.14 34.17
C ALA A 143 1.25 25.46 35.43
N THR A 144 0.39 25.00 36.35
CA THR A 144 0.83 24.26 37.54
C THR A 144 0.98 22.76 37.30
N LEU A 145 0.41 22.23 36.22
CA LEU A 145 0.53 20.83 35.86
C LEU A 145 1.97 20.49 35.46
N GLN A 146 2.61 19.61 36.24
CA GLN A 146 3.91 19.04 35.90
C GLN A 146 3.76 17.60 35.45
N VAL A 147 4.35 17.27 34.31
CA VAL A 147 4.47 15.88 33.87
C VAL A 147 5.56 15.21 34.72
N ASP A 148 5.26 14.05 35.30
CA ASP A 148 6.27 13.25 36.01
C ASP A 148 7.44 12.92 35.04
N PRO A 149 8.67 13.38 35.33
CA PRO A 149 9.82 13.12 34.48
C PRO A 149 10.11 11.62 34.31
N GLN A 150 9.86 10.80 35.34
CA GLN A 150 10.08 9.37 35.24
C GLN A 150 9.06 8.70 34.31
N TRP A 151 7.79 9.09 34.41
CA TRP A 151 6.75 8.64 33.48
C TRP A 151 7.07 9.07 32.04
N GLN A 152 7.46 10.33 31.83
CA GLN A 152 7.82 10.83 30.50
C GLN A 152 9.01 10.06 29.92
N ALA A 153 10.04 9.76 30.72
CA ALA A 153 11.19 8.97 30.27
C ALA A 153 10.80 7.53 29.90
N ARG A 154 9.89 6.89 30.66
CA ARG A 154 9.34 5.57 30.30
C ARG A 154 8.58 5.62 28.97
N MET A 155 7.74 6.64 28.80
CA MET A 155 6.96 6.81 27.58
C MET A 155 7.84 7.08 26.35
N ASN A 156 8.89 7.89 26.51
CA ASN A 156 9.87 8.13 25.44
C ASN A 156 10.57 6.84 25.00
N ARG A 157 10.99 5.98 25.94
CA ARG A 157 11.56 4.66 25.61
C ARG A 157 10.58 3.77 24.87
N HIS A 158 9.33 3.73 25.32
CA HIS A 158 8.27 2.96 24.67
C HIS A 158 8.03 3.44 23.22
N HIS A 159 7.93 4.75 23.00
CA HIS A 159 7.80 5.31 21.66
C HIS A 159 9.00 4.99 20.76
N GLU A 160 10.22 4.98 21.32
CA GLU A 160 11.43 4.61 20.57
C GLU A 160 11.40 3.14 20.13
N GLU A 161 10.99 2.24 21.01
CA GLU A 161 10.82 0.81 20.70
C GLU A 161 9.75 0.57 19.62
N MET A 162 8.62 1.28 19.72
CA MET A 162 7.57 1.25 18.70
C MET A 162 8.09 1.76 17.35
N SER A 163 8.81 2.88 17.33
CA SER A 163 9.39 3.45 16.10
C SER A 163 10.40 2.50 15.44
N ARG A 164 11.26 1.85 16.24
CA ARG A 164 12.20 0.81 15.75
C ARG A 164 11.46 -0.39 15.15
N THR A 165 10.34 -0.78 15.74
CA THR A 165 9.52 -1.90 15.25
C THR A 165 8.79 -1.53 13.97
N ALA A 166 8.19 -0.34 13.91
CA ALA A 166 7.54 0.19 12.71
C ALA A 166 8.53 0.31 11.54
N THR A 167 9.74 0.81 11.80
CA THR A 167 10.82 0.93 10.79
C THR A 167 11.26 -0.43 10.27
N ARG A 168 11.48 -1.42 11.15
CA ARG A 168 11.79 -2.80 10.74
C ARG A 168 10.67 -3.40 9.88
N GLY A 169 9.41 -3.20 10.28
CA GLY A 169 8.26 -3.65 9.50
C GLY A 169 8.15 -2.98 8.13
N ALA A 170 8.50 -1.70 8.02
CA ALA A 170 8.52 -0.98 6.74
C ALA A 170 9.60 -1.53 5.80
N ILE A 171 10.81 -1.79 6.30
CA ILE A 171 11.90 -2.39 5.53
C ILE A 171 11.49 -3.78 5.03
N GLU A 172 10.91 -4.59 5.90
CA GLU A 172 10.50 -5.96 5.55
C GLU A 172 9.42 -5.97 4.48
N ARG A 173 8.38 -5.12 4.61
CA ARG A 173 7.37 -4.96 3.55
C ARG A 173 7.99 -4.48 2.23
N GLY A 174 8.95 -3.57 2.29
CA GLY A 174 9.68 -3.10 1.11
C GLY A 174 10.46 -4.23 0.41
N ARG A 175 11.07 -5.14 1.17
CA ARG A 175 11.72 -6.34 0.62
C ARG A 175 10.73 -7.26 -0.06
N ILE A 176 9.63 -7.60 0.60
CA ILE A 176 8.56 -8.44 0.03
C ILE A 176 8.07 -7.85 -1.29
N MET A 177 7.77 -6.55 -1.33
CA MET A 177 7.34 -5.87 -2.57
C MET A 177 8.40 -5.96 -3.68
N ALA A 178 9.68 -5.76 -3.34
CA ALA A 178 10.77 -5.87 -4.31
C ALA A 178 10.97 -7.30 -4.83
N ASP A 179 10.84 -8.31 -3.96
CA ASP A 179 10.89 -9.73 -4.33
C ASP A 179 9.72 -10.10 -5.26
N THR A 180 8.49 -9.71 -4.89
CA THR A 180 7.29 -9.93 -5.72
C THR A 180 7.41 -9.25 -7.08
N ASN A 181 7.92 -8.02 -7.15
CA ASN A 181 8.11 -7.34 -8.44
C ASN A 181 9.15 -8.04 -9.33
N ARG A 182 10.22 -8.60 -8.74
CA ARG A 182 11.18 -9.43 -9.48
C ARG A 182 10.53 -10.69 -10.03
N GLU A 183 9.78 -11.40 -9.20
CA GLU A 183 9.05 -12.61 -9.64
C GLU A 183 8.06 -12.31 -10.77
N ILE A 184 7.34 -11.19 -10.70
CA ILE A 184 6.45 -10.74 -11.78
C ILE A 184 7.22 -10.48 -13.07
N ALA A 185 8.38 -9.81 -12.99
CA ALA A 185 9.21 -9.55 -14.17
C ALA A 185 9.72 -10.86 -14.79
N ASP A 186 10.16 -11.82 -13.98
CA ASP A 186 10.62 -13.13 -14.45
C ASP A 186 9.49 -13.93 -15.11
N MET A 187 8.27 -13.88 -14.57
CA MET A 187 7.09 -14.48 -15.20
C MET A 187 6.77 -13.84 -16.56
N GLN A 188 6.88 -12.51 -16.66
CA GLN A 188 6.64 -11.81 -17.93
C GLN A 188 7.68 -12.17 -18.98
N MET A 189 8.95 -12.26 -18.59
CA MET A 189 10.04 -12.69 -19.49
C MET A 189 9.84 -14.11 -19.98
N ARG A 190 9.56 -15.07 -19.08
CA ARG A 190 9.24 -16.45 -19.46
C ARG A 190 8.07 -16.53 -20.44
N GLY A 191 6.99 -15.80 -20.16
CA GLY A 191 5.84 -15.74 -21.07
C GLY A 191 6.17 -15.11 -22.43
N TRP A 192 7.12 -14.16 -22.49
CA TRP A 192 7.61 -13.61 -23.76
C TRP A 192 8.45 -14.63 -24.53
N GLU A 193 9.38 -15.32 -23.88
CA GLU A 193 10.22 -16.37 -24.49
C GLU A 193 9.37 -17.51 -25.05
N GLU A 194 8.39 -18.00 -24.28
CA GLU A 194 7.47 -19.05 -24.71
C GLU A 194 6.65 -18.62 -25.95
N ARG A 195 6.17 -17.37 -25.97
CA ARG A 195 5.46 -16.82 -27.14
C ARG A 195 6.38 -16.69 -28.34
N ASN A 196 7.61 -16.24 -28.16
CA ASN A 196 8.57 -16.12 -29.25
C ASN A 196 8.89 -17.50 -29.84
N ALA A 197 9.20 -18.49 -28.99
CA ALA A 197 9.44 -19.86 -29.43
C ALA A 197 8.22 -20.49 -30.13
N ALA A 198 7.00 -20.18 -29.68
CA ALA A 198 5.79 -20.62 -30.36
C ALA A 198 5.63 -19.93 -31.73
N SER A 199 5.91 -18.63 -31.80
CA SER A 199 5.90 -17.86 -33.05
C SER A 199 6.91 -18.43 -34.06
N ASP A 200 8.12 -18.74 -33.61
CA ASP A 200 9.17 -19.34 -34.44
C ASP A 200 8.72 -20.70 -34.98
N ARG A 201 8.15 -21.57 -34.12
CA ARG A 201 7.58 -22.87 -34.56
C ARG A 201 6.47 -22.71 -35.60
N MET A 202 5.58 -21.73 -35.42
CA MET A 202 4.50 -21.45 -36.38
C MET A 202 5.03 -20.87 -37.69
N HIS A 203 6.06 -20.04 -37.62
CA HIS A 203 6.71 -19.47 -38.79
C HIS A 203 7.42 -20.57 -39.60
N ASP A 204 8.18 -21.44 -38.93
CA ASP A 204 8.80 -22.61 -39.57
C ASP A 204 7.76 -23.49 -40.26
N ARG A 205 6.66 -23.81 -39.57
CA ARG A 205 5.56 -24.58 -40.18
C ARG A 205 4.93 -23.87 -41.36
N SER A 206 4.83 -22.53 -41.32
CA SER A 206 4.34 -21.76 -42.46
C SER A 206 5.30 -21.77 -43.63
N ILE A 207 6.61 -21.69 -43.38
CA ILE A 207 7.64 -21.85 -44.42
C ILE A 207 7.52 -23.24 -45.01
N ASP A 208 7.52 -24.28 -44.19
CA ASP A 208 7.42 -25.67 -44.62
C ASP A 208 6.16 -25.89 -45.48
N ALA A 209 5.03 -25.26 -45.13
CA ALA A 209 3.80 -25.30 -45.93
C ALA A 209 3.89 -24.51 -47.26
N ILE A 210 4.54 -23.35 -47.28
CA ILE A 210 4.72 -22.54 -48.50
C ILE A 210 5.71 -23.21 -49.46
N THR A 211 6.77 -23.81 -48.93
CA THR A 211 7.78 -24.52 -49.73
C THR A 211 7.39 -25.97 -50.00
N GLU A 212 6.24 -26.42 -49.50
CA GLU A 212 5.72 -27.79 -49.63
C GLU A 212 6.76 -28.84 -49.21
N THR A 213 7.53 -28.54 -48.16
CA THR A 213 8.63 -29.40 -47.69
C THR A 213 8.38 -29.92 -46.28
N THR A 214 8.96 -31.07 -45.97
CA THR A 214 8.96 -31.68 -44.64
C THR A 214 10.37 -31.77 -44.07
N ARG A 215 10.53 -31.56 -42.77
CA ARG A 215 11.82 -31.66 -42.07
C ARG A 215 12.11 -33.08 -41.59
N TYR A 216 13.32 -33.55 -41.85
CA TYR A 216 13.86 -34.84 -41.42
C TYR A 216 15.15 -34.67 -40.62
N GLN A 217 15.35 -35.50 -39.62
CA GLN A 217 16.57 -35.56 -38.81
C GLN A 217 17.64 -36.39 -39.54
N ASP A 218 18.79 -35.79 -39.81
CA ASP A 218 19.94 -36.46 -40.42
C ASP A 218 21.22 -36.20 -39.60
N PRO A 219 21.55 -37.10 -38.66
CA PRO A 219 22.76 -37.00 -37.84
C PRO A 219 24.06 -37.01 -38.67
N ALA A 220 24.06 -37.69 -39.82
CA ALA A 220 25.24 -37.82 -40.68
C ALA A 220 25.50 -36.55 -41.53
N ALA A 221 24.50 -35.66 -41.69
CA ALA A 221 24.64 -34.34 -42.31
C ALA A 221 24.85 -33.22 -41.28
N GLY A 222 24.86 -33.57 -39.99
CA GLY A 222 25.07 -32.63 -38.89
C GLY A 222 23.84 -31.81 -38.50
N GLY A 223 22.61 -32.26 -38.83
CA GLY A 223 21.41 -31.52 -38.44
C GLY A 223 20.09 -32.01 -39.05
N GLN A 224 19.29 -31.07 -39.52
CA GLN A 224 17.99 -31.30 -40.15
C GLN A 224 18.06 -31.00 -41.64
N VAL A 225 17.36 -31.78 -42.46
CA VAL A 225 17.20 -31.54 -43.89
C VAL A 225 15.73 -31.32 -44.23
N ARG A 226 15.44 -30.39 -45.15
CA ARG A 226 14.10 -30.22 -45.73
C ARG A 226 14.04 -31.00 -47.04
N LEU A 227 13.11 -31.93 -47.13
CA LEU A 227 12.85 -32.73 -48.34
C LEU A 227 11.41 -32.48 -48.80
N ASP A 228 11.06 -32.97 -49.98
CA ASP A 228 9.73 -32.78 -50.56
C ASP A 228 8.63 -33.32 -49.64
N GLY A 229 7.52 -32.58 -49.51
CA GLY A 229 6.43 -32.89 -48.59
C GLY A 229 5.45 -33.94 -49.10
N TYR A 230 5.55 -34.36 -50.36
CA TYR A 230 4.61 -35.30 -50.98
C TYR A 230 4.87 -36.78 -50.63
N SER A 231 5.94 -37.10 -49.91
CA SER A 231 6.31 -38.48 -49.55
C SER A 231 6.35 -38.69 -48.04
N ASP A 232 5.75 -39.78 -47.57
CA ASP A 232 5.71 -40.10 -46.13
C ASP A 232 7.01 -40.70 -45.60
N ASN A 233 7.83 -41.30 -46.47
CA ASN A 233 9.07 -41.95 -46.09
C ASN A 233 10.26 -41.35 -46.85
N ALA A 234 11.35 -41.13 -46.12
CA ALA A 234 12.62 -40.66 -46.68
C ALA A 234 13.80 -41.49 -46.12
N TRP A 235 14.80 -41.71 -46.97
CA TRP A 235 16.03 -42.39 -46.63
C TRP A 235 17.23 -41.61 -47.15
N ARG A 236 18.35 -41.73 -46.46
CA ARG A 236 19.66 -41.27 -46.93
C ARG A 236 20.46 -42.46 -47.41
N ALA A 237 20.88 -42.45 -48.67
CA ALA A 237 21.78 -43.44 -49.23
C ALA A 237 23.24 -43.19 -48.79
N ALA A 238 24.07 -44.23 -48.84
CA ALA A 238 25.48 -44.17 -48.48
C ALA A 238 26.30 -43.15 -49.31
N ASP A 239 25.83 -42.80 -50.51
CA ASP A 239 26.42 -41.77 -51.37
C ASP A 239 26.04 -40.32 -50.96
N GLY A 240 25.16 -40.16 -49.96
CA GLY A 240 24.65 -38.89 -49.48
C GLY A 240 23.43 -38.36 -50.21
N SER A 241 22.87 -39.10 -51.17
CA SER A 241 21.60 -38.76 -51.83
C SER A 241 20.39 -39.10 -50.96
N TYR A 242 19.26 -38.43 -51.23
CA TYR A 242 17.99 -38.66 -50.54
C TYR A 242 17.01 -39.37 -51.47
N ILE A 243 16.36 -40.40 -50.93
CA ILE A 243 15.35 -41.20 -51.61
C ILE A 243 14.03 -41.00 -50.87
N GLN A 244 12.95 -40.70 -51.60
CA GLN A 244 11.61 -40.50 -51.03
C GLN A 244 10.59 -41.42 -51.70
N SER A 245 9.65 -41.94 -50.91
CA SER A 245 8.55 -42.78 -51.41
C SER A 245 7.32 -42.69 -50.52
N ASP A 246 6.15 -42.82 -51.13
CA ASP A 246 4.82 -42.90 -50.53
C ASP A 246 4.37 -44.35 -50.28
N ASP A 247 5.05 -45.35 -50.85
CA ASP A 247 4.71 -46.76 -50.66
C ASP A 247 5.15 -47.23 -49.26
N PRO A 248 4.22 -47.67 -48.39
CA PRO A 248 4.53 -48.13 -47.04
C PRO A 248 5.36 -49.42 -47.00
N ASN A 249 5.46 -50.15 -48.11
CA ASN A 249 6.26 -51.37 -48.23
C ASN A 249 7.59 -51.16 -48.93
N PHE A 250 7.88 -49.95 -49.41
CA PHE A 250 9.12 -49.65 -50.11
C PHE A 250 10.31 -49.70 -49.14
N ASP A 251 11.33 -50.47 -49.51
CA ASP A 251 12.60 -50.54 -48.79
C ASP A 251 13.73 -50.36 -49.80
N PRO A 252 14.47 -49.24 -49.79
CA PRO A 252 15.55 -49.00 -50.76
C PRO A 252 16.66 -50.04 -50.71
N ASN A 253 16.90 -50.69 -49.55
CA ASN A 253 17.89 -51.76 -49.41
C ASN A 253 17.48 -53.02 -50.19
N ARG A 254 16.17 -53.29 -50.27
CA ARG A 254 15.60 -54.45 -50.96
C ARG A 254 15.27 -54.15 -52.42
N ASP A 255 14.63 -53.02 -52.68
CA ASP A 255 13.97 -52.71 -53.95
C ASP A 255 14.92 -52.00 -54.93
N LEU A 256 15.90 -51.26 -54.41
CA LEU A 256 16.93 -50.57 -55.20
C LEU A 256 18.33 -51.18 -55.04
N GLY A 257 18.52 -52.06 -54.05
CA GLY A 257 19.83 -52.67 -53.75
C GLY A 257 20.87 -51.66 -53.25
N THR A 258 20.43 -50.53 -52.70
CA THR A 258 21.27 -49.44 -52.18
C THR A 258 21.27 -49.47 -50.67
N ASP A 259 22.45 -49.33 -50.05
CA ASP A 259 22.56 -49.16 -48.59
C ASP A 259 22.05 -47.77 -48.19
N ALA A 260 20.87 -47.74 -47.58
CA ALA A 260 20.19 -46.51 -47.20
C ALA A 260 19.56 -46.60 -45.80
N GLU A 261 19.78 -45.54 -45.02
CA GLU A 261 19.27 -45.39 -43.66
C GLU A 261 18.00 -44.54 -43.67
N ARG A 262 16.96 -45.01 -42.96
CA ARG A 262 15.69 -44.29 -42.86
C ARG A 262 15.85 -43.05 -42.00
N LEU A 263 15.31 -41.92 -42.47
CA LEU A 263 15.31 -40.67 -41.74
C LEU A 263 14.06 -40.56 -40.86
N GLU A 264 14.22 -39.93 -39.69
CA GLU A 264 13.10 -39.63 -38.79
C GLU A 264 12.49 -38.27 -39.14
N ARG A 265 11.16 -38.24 -39.32
CA ARG A 265 10.42 -36.99 -39.57
C ARG A 265 10.31 -36.17 -38.28
N ILE A 266 10.48 -34.86 -38.39
CA ILE A 266 10.34 -33.92 -37.28
C ILE A 266 8.97 -33.24 -37.38
N GLU A 267 8.14 -33.39 -36.35
CA GLU A 267 6.79 -32.79 -36.25
C GLU A 267 6.77 -31.44 -35.48
#